data_AF-A0A533UY56-F1
#
_entry.id   AF-A0A533UY56-F1
#
_cell.length_a   1.000
_cell.length_b   1.000
_cell.length_c   1.000
_cell.angle_alpha   90.00
_cell.angle_beta   90.00
_cell.angle_gamma   90.00
#
_symmetry.space_group_name_H-M   'P 1'
#
loop_
_entity.id
_entity.type
_entity.pdbx_description
1 polymer ?
#
loop_
_entity_poly.entity_id
_entity_poly.type
_entity_poly.pdbx_seq_one_letter_code
_entity_poly.pdbx_strand_id
1 'polypeptide(L)'
;MIVFDEVHHLPAPSYRLIAETFVAPFRLGLTATIQREDHLEEDFPYLIGKSTFQITARELADNKYLANYNIERRKIFMSSDEHSKYKEYMTTYYTCLKKIGLQLYSSNAFKRLIMMSSNNSVARRALVARNNATDIALNSRSKMDEIRNILGENKDVKTIIFTQHNKQVYEISNDFLIPFITHKSSKEEREDVLDGFKDGRYKAIVTSKVLDEGIDVPDAQLGILVSGTGSSREFIQRLGRLLRPKDDNSEAKLIEIVSSGTAETLTSERRHRNIKK
;
A
#
# COMPACT_ATOMS: atom_id res chain seq x y z
N MET A 1 -23.13 18.93 -17.59
CA MET A 1 -22.90 17.88 -16.57
C MET A 1 -21.39 17.71 -16.45
N ILE A 2 -20.86 17.56 -15.24
CA ILE A 2 -19.44 17.25 -14.98
C ILE A 2 -19.36 15.92 -14.25
N VAL A 3 -18.39 15.09 -14.64
CA VAL A 3 -18.12 13.80 -14.00
C VAL A 3 -16.69 13.83 -13.48
N PHE A 4 -16.52 13.53 -12.20
CA PHE A 4 -15.22 13.39 -11.56
C PHE A 4 -15.00 11.90 -11.30
N ASP A 5 -14.07 11.31 -12.04
CA ASP A 5 -13.54 10.00 -11.71
C ASP A 5 -12.47 10.15 -10.62
N GLU A 6 -12.35 9.14 -9.76
CA GLU A 6 -11.60 9.19 -8.50
C GLU A 6 -11.77 10.50 -7.72
N VAL A 7 -13.05 10.84 -7.49
CA VAL A 7 -13.48 12.09 -6.83
C VAL A 7 -12.85 12.28 -5.45
N HIS A 8 -12.33 11.22 -4.84
CA HIS A 8 -11.60 11.29 -3.60
C HIS A 8 -10.41 12.27 -3.65
N HIS A 9 -9.84 12.57 -4.82
CA HIS A 9 -8.81 13.60 -5.00
C HIS A 9 -9.34 15.04 -5.02
N LEU A 10 -10.62 15.23 -5.35
CA LEU A 10 -11.24 16.55 -5.58
C LEU A 10 -11.08 17.55 -4.42
N PRO A 11 -11.13 17.16 -3.13
CA PRO A 11 -10.96 18.10 -2.02
C PRO A 11 -9.55 18.71 -1.90
N ALA A 12 -8.56 18.19 -2.63
CA ALA A 12 -7.21 18.74 -2.61
C ALA A 12 -7.22 20.22 -3.05
N PRO A 13 -6.41 21.11 -2.41
CA PRO A 13 -6.49 22.55 -2.65
C PRO A 13 -6.40 23.00 -4.11
N SER A 14 -5.63 22.28 -4.94
CA SER A 14 -5.52 22.56 -6.38
C SER A 14 -6.73 22.08 -7.18
N TYR A 15 -7.28 20.91 -6.86
CA TYR A 15 -8.36 20.29 -7.61
C TYR A 15 -9.73 20.82 -7.22
N ARG A 16 -9.89 21.28 -5.98
CA ARG A 16 -11.12 21.88 -5.48
C ARG A 16 -11.60 23.04 -6.37
N LEU A 17 -10.65 23.82 -6.87
CA LEU A 17 -10.90 24.94 -7.78
C LEU A 17 -11.67 24.51 -9.03
N ILE A 18 -11.49 23.29 -9.52
CA ILE A 18 -12.22 22.76 -10.68
C ILE A 18 -13.72 22.72 -10.37
N ALA A 19 -14.10 22.17 -9.22
CA ALA A 19 -15.50 22.09 -8.81
C ALA A 19 -16.11 23.46 -8.43
N GLU A 20 -15.31 24.38 -7.89
CA GLU A 20 -15.76 25.72 -7.51
C GLU A 20 -15.96 26.65 -8.70
N THR A 21 -15.13 26.51 -9.74
CA THR A 21 -15.19 27.38 -10.94
C THR A 21 -16.15 26.88 -12.01
N PHE A 22 -16.43 25.56 -12.06
CA PHE A 22 -17.35 25.00 -13.04
C PHE A 22 -18.82 25.27 -12.69
N VAL A 23 -19.51 25.97 -13.58
CA VAL A 23 -20.95 26.28 -13.50
C VAL A 23 -21.88 25.11 -13.85
N ALA A 24 -21.35 23.88 -13.98
CA ALA A 24 -22.16 22.71 -14.33
C ALA A 24 -23.19 22.39 -13.22
N PRO A 25 -24.52 22.41 -13.53
CA PRO A 25 -25.57 22.18 -12.53
C PRO A 25 -25.71 20.71 -12.12
N PHE A 26 -25.33 19.80 -13.03
CA PHE A 26 -25.32 18.36 -12.77
C PHE A 26 -23.88 17.89 -12.56
N ARG A 27 -23.63 17.27 -11.41
CA ARG A 27 -22.30 16.81 -10.98
C ARG A 27 -22.39 15.35 -10.53
N LEU A 28 -21.47 14.52 -10.99
CA LEU A 28 -21.37 13.10 -10.62
C LEU A 28 -19.95 12.80 -10.16
N GLY A 29 -19.79 12.19 -8.99
CA GLY A 29 -18.51 11.74 -8.47
C GLY A 29 -18.47 10.23 -8.39
N LEU A 30 -17.38 9.63 -8.86
CA LEU A 30 -17.12 8.20 -8.78
C LEU A 30 -15.87 8.00 -7.93
N THR A 31 -15.93 7.10 -6.94
CA THR A 31 -14.73 6.66 -6.22
C THR A 31 -15.00 5.37 -5.45
N ALA A 32 -13.95 4.56 -5.27
CA ALA A 32 -13.97 3.40 -4.39
C ALA A 32 -13.65 3.74 -2.91
N THR A 33 -13.13 4.94 -2.62
CA THR A 33 -12.66 5.33 -1.29
C THR A 33 -13.06 6.76 -0.92
N ILE A 34 -14.13 6.91 -0.14
CA ILE A 34 -14.61 8.23 0.32
C ILE A 34 -13.74 8.81 1.46
N GLN A 35 -13.22 7.96 2.34
CA GLN A 35 -12.48 8.39 3.54
C GLN A 35 -11.04 8.78 3.23
N ARG A 36 -10.61 9.96 3.69
CA ARG A 36 -9.23 10.42 3.60
C ARG A 36 -8.60 10.52 4.98
N GLU A 37 -7.26 10.46 5.04
CA GLU A 37 -6.53 10.63 6.30
C GLU A 37 -6.52 12.08 6.81
N ASP A 38 -6.78 13.04 5.92
CA ASP A 38 -6.78 14.48 6.20
C ASP A 38 -8.17 15.05 6.50
N HIS A 39 -9.21 14.21 6.52
CA HIS A 39 -10.60 14.56 6.79
C HIS A 39 -11.22 15.58 5.80
N LEU A 40 -10.57 15.83 4.66
CA LEU A 40 -11.09 16.75 3.64
C LEU A 40 -12.32 16.19 2.91
N GLU A 41 -12.72 14.94 3.16
CA GLU A 41 -13.99 14.40 2.65
C GLU A 41 -15.23 15.16 3.14
N GLU A 42 -15.13 15.91 4.23
CA GLU A 42 -16.21 16.76 4.74
C GLU A 42 -16.63 17.85 3.74
N ASP A 43 -15.77 18.15 2.77
CA ASP A 43 -16.00 19.15 1.73
C ASP A 43 -16.86 18.66 0.56
N PHE A 44 -17.07 17.35 0.40
CA PHE A 44 -17.84 16.80 -0.72
C PHE A 44 -19.23 17.40 -0.88
N PRO A 45 -20.04 17.61 0.17
CA PRO A 45 -21.37 18.19 0.03
C PRO A 45 -21.37 19.57 -0.62
N TYR A 46 -20.30 20.36 -0.42
CA TYR A 46 -20.14 21.67 -1.02
C TYR A 46 -19.61 21.59 -2.46
N LEU A 47 -18.68 20.66 -2.72
CA LEU A 47 -18.00 20.57 -4.02
C LEU A 47 -18.81 19.82 -5.07
N ILE A 48 -19.47 18.74 -4.69
CA ILE A 48 -20.11 17.83 -5.65
C ILE A 48 -21.47 17.33 -5.18
N GLY A 49 -21.69 17.24 -3.87
CA GLY A 49 -22.90 16.72 -3.26
C GLY A 49 -22.62 15.62 -2.23
N LYS A 50 -23.67 15.15 -1.57
CA LYS A 50 -23.59 14.02 -0.63
C LYS A 50 -23.51 12.69 -1.39
N SER A 51 -22.93 11.67 -0.76
CA SER A 51 -23.00 10.30 -1.30
C SER A 51 -24.46 9.86 -1.39
N THR A 52 -24.90 9.54 -2.62
CA THR A 52 -26.27 9.09 -2.91
C THR A 52 -26.40 7.57 -2.94
N PHE A 53 -25.30 6.88 -3.26
CA PHE A 53 -25.25 5.44 -3.37
C PHE A 53 -23.87 4.96 -2.93
N GLN A 54 -23.85 3.90 -2.13
CA GLN A 54 -22.62 3.24 -1.72
C GLN A 54 -22.88 1.73 -1.73
N ILE A 55 -22.00 0.99 -2.38
CA ILE A 55 -21.96 -0.46 -2.33
C ILE A 55 -20.56 -0.89 -1.92
N THR A 56 -20.47 -1.87 -1.05
CA THR A 56 -19.19 -2.41 -0.58
C THR A 56 -18.69 -3.50 -1.52
N ALA A 57 -17.36 -3.70 -1.53
CA ALA A 57 -16.77 -4.81 -2.28
C ALA A 57 -17.30 -6.17 -1.82
N ARG A 58 -17.65 -6.31 -0.53
CA ARG A 58 -18.26 -7.52 0.02
C ARG A 58 -19.66 -7.75 -0.53
N GLU A 59 -20.53 -6.74 -0.53
CA GLU A 59 -21.89 -6.87 -1.10
C GLU A 59 -21.84 -7.22 -2.59
N LEU A 60 -20.89 -6.67 -3.34
CA LEU A 60 -20.67 -7.04 -4.74
C LEU A 60 -20.17 -8.48 -4.88
N ALA A 61 -19.31 -8.95 -3.97
CA ALA A 61 -18.80 -10.32 -3.99
C ALA A 61 -19.88 -11.34 -3.60
N ASP A 62 -20.68 -11.04 -2.57
CA ASP A 62 -21.82 -11.85 -2.12
C ASP A 62 -22.88 -11.99 -3.23
N ASN A 63 -23.07 -10.95 -4.04
CA ASN A 63 -23.95 -10.96 -5.22
C ASN A 63 -23.27 -11.49 -6.49
N LYS A 64 -22.07 -12.08 -6.40
CA LYS A 64 -21.28 -12.65 -7.51
C LYS A 64 -20.87 -11.67 -8.60
N TYR A 65 -20.90 -10.36 -8.33
CA TYR A 65 -20.40 -9.32 -9.24
C TYR A 65 -18.88 -9.10 -9.12
N LEU A 66 -18.28 -9.49 -8.00
CA LEU A 66 -16.82 -9.51 -7.80
C LEU A 66 -16.36 -10.91 -7.40
N ALA A 67 -15.14 -11.26 -7.78
CA ALA A 67 -14.53 -12.51 -7.32
C ALA A 67 -14.36 -12.47 -5.80
N ASN A 68 -14.77 -13.56 -5.12
CA ASN A 68 -14.45 -13.76 -3.72
C ASN A 68 -12.94 -13.91 -3.57
N TYR A 69 -12.34 -13.06 -2.76
CA TYR A 69 -10.94 -13.19 -2.35
C TYR A 69 -10.85 -13.24 -0.82
N ASN A 70 -9.99 -14.12 -0.33
CA ASN A 70 -9.72 -14.26 1.10
C ASN A 70 -8.44 -13.50 1.48
N ILE A 71 -8.52 -12.66 2.52
CA ILE A 71 -7.38 -11.92 3.05
C ILE A 71 -6.82 -12.70 4.25
N GLU A 72 -5.63 -13.27 4.09
CA GLU A 72 -4.88 -13.91 5.16
C GLU A 72 -3.77 -13.00 5.66
N ARG A 73 -3.69 -12.78 6.98
CA ARG A 73 -2.64 -11.96 7.58
C ARG A 73 -1.56 -12.82 8.22
N ARG A 74 -0.33 -12.68 7.75
CA ARG A 74 0.86 -13.30 8.32
C ARG A 74 1.63 -12.27 9.15
N LYS A 75 1.52 -12.41 10.48
CA LYS A 75 2.28 -11.62 11.44
C LYS A 75 3.63 -12.27 11.66
N ILE A 76 4.71 -11.56 11.33
CA ILE A 76 6.07 -12.08 11.41
C ILE A 76 6.84 -11.34 12.49
N PHE A 77 7.60 -12.08 13.29
CA PHE A 77 8.52 -11.50 14.27
C PHE A 77 9.88 -11.31 13.63
N MET A 78 10.47 -10.14 13.83
CA MET A 78 11.87 -9.89 13.46
C MET A 78 12.79 -10.85 14.23
N SER A 79 13.90 -11.23 13.61
CA SER A 79 14.96 -11.98 14.29
C SER A 79 15.48 -11.23 15.54
N SER A 80 16.09 -11.96 16.48
CA SER A 80 16.64 -11.38 17.71
C SER A 80 17.65 -10.26 17.44
N ASP A 81 18.47 -10.41 16.39
CA ASP A 81 19.48 -9.42 16.00
C ASP A 81 18.85 -8.15 15.40
N GLU A 82 17.86 -8.32 14.51
CA GLU A 82 17.10 -7.22 13.92
C GLU A 82 16.30 -6.47 14.98
N HIS A 83 15.65 -7.20 15.89
CA HIS A 83 14.88 -6.62 16.98
C HIS A 83 15.78 -5.79 17.91
N SER A 84 16.98 -6.29 18.21
CA SER A 84 17.96 -5.57 19.03
C SER A 84 18.41 -4.27 18.38
N LYS A 85 18.78 -4.31 17.08
CA LYS A 85 19.16 -3.11 16.31
C LYS A 85 17.99 -2.13 16.17
N TYR A 86 16.79 -2.62 15.88
CA TYR A 86 15.58 -1.81 15.81
C TYR A 86 15.34 -1.06 17.12
N LYS A 87 15.45 -1.76 18.26
CA LYS A 87 15.30 -1.19 19.60
C LYS A 87 16.36 -0.13 19.89
N GLU A 88 17.61 -0.36 19.50
CA GLU A 88 18.70 0.61 19.63
C GLU A 88 18.40 1.91 18.86
N TYR A 89 18.01 1.79 17.59
CA TYR A 89 17.63 2.93 16.76
C TYR A 89 16.41 3.67 17.31
N MET A 90 15.38 2.95 17.76
CA MET A 90 14.19 3.56 18.36
C MET A 90 14.50 4.26 19.68
N THR A 91 15.41 3.71 20.50
CA THR A 91 15.88 4.34 21.73
C THR A 91 16.61 5.64 21.43
N THR A 92 17.49 5.62 20.42
CA THR A 92 18.19 6.82 19.93
C THR A 92 17.21 7.87 19.43
N TYR A 93 16.20 7.46 18.65
CA TYR A 93 15.15 8.32 18.14
C TYR A 93 14.39 9.03 19.26
N TYR A 94 13.82 8.29 20.21
CA TYR A 94 13.07 8.88 21.32
C TYR A 94 13.93 9.77 22.23
N THR A 95 15.18 9.38 22.48
CA THR A 95 16.11 10.19 23.27
C THR A 95 16.40 11.52 22.60
N CYS A 96 16.62 11.51 21.28
CA CYS A 96 16.86 12.73 20.52
C CYS A 96 15.60 13.62 20.45
N LEU A 97 14.42 13.02 20.27
CA LEU A 97 13.15 13.76 20.30
C LEU A 97 12.89 14.46 21.63
N LYS A 98 13.17 13.79 22.74
CA LYS A 98 13.06 14.38 24.08
C LYS A 98 14.00 15.56 24.25
N LYS A 99 15.24 15.47 23.75
CA LYS A 99 16.23 16.57 23.79
C LYS A 99 15.81 17.81 22.99
N ILE A 100 15.12 17.63 21.87
CA ILE A 100 14.63 18.75 21.04
C ILE A 100 13.24 19.25 21.47
N GLY A 101 12.62 18.65 22.49
CA GLY A 101 11.30 19.04 22.99
C GLY A 101 10.15 18.78 22.00
N LEU A 102 10.33 17.89 21.03
CA LEU A 102 9.31 17.62 20.01
C LEU A 102 8.41 16.46 20.45
N GLN A 103 7.12 16.75 20.64
CA GLN A 103 6.10 15.73 20.91
C GLN A 103 5.45 15.24 19.60
N LEU A 104 5.30 13.92 19.47
CA LEU A 104 4.81 13.26 18.25
C LEU A 104 3.27 13.16 18.16
N TYR A 105 2.53 13.95 18.94
CA TYR A 105 1.06 13.88 18.95
C TYR A 105 0.39 14.67 17.80
N SER A 106 1.14 15.44 17.01
CA SER A 106 0.58 16.20 15.88
C SER A 106 1.01 15.63 14.52
N SER A 107 0.08 15.66 13.55
CA SER A 107 0.33 15.31 12.14
C SER A 107 1.50 16.10 11.52
N ASN A 108 1.80 17.30 12.05
CA ASN A 108 2.90 18.16 11.62
C ASN A 108 4.24 17.91 12.33
N ALA A 109 4.30 17.07 13.38
CA ALA A 109 5.52 16.83 14.15
C ALA A 109 6.65 16.25 13.28
N PHE A 110 6.32 15.31 12.39
CA PHE A 110 7.31 14.70 11.51
C PHE A 110 7.88 15.70 10.47
N LYS A 111 7.01 16.54 9.89
CA LYS A 111 7.44 17.62 8.97
C LYS A 111 8.41 18.59 9.66
N ARG A 112 8.11 18.97 10.91
CA ARG A 112 9.01 19.80 11.73
C ARG A 112 10.35 19.11 12.00
N LEU A 113 10.35 17.81 12.32
CA LEU A 113 11.58 17.05 12.50
C LEU A 113 12.47 17.09 11.25
N ILE A 114 11.89 16.89 10.06
CA ILE A 114 12.61 16.99 8.78
C ILE A 114 13.22 18.38 8.62
N MET A 115 12.42 19.44 8.81
CA MET A 115 12.92 20.82 8.68
C MET A 115 14.07 21.12 9.64
N MET A 116 13.95 20.69 10.90
CA MET A 116 15.00 20.89 11.91
C MET A 116 16.28 20.10 11.60
N SER A 117 16.19 18.94 10.95
CA SER A 117 17.35 18.07 10.65
C SER A 117 18.40 18.72 9.75
N SER A 118 18.01 19.76 9.00
CA SER A 118 18.92 20.55 8.17
C SER A 118 19.99 21.23 9.01
N ASN A 119 19.62 21.90 10.11
CA ASN A 119 20.53 22.73 10.90
C ASN A 119 20.76 22.24 12.34
N ASN A 120 20.08 21.17 12.77
CA ASN A 120 20.22 20.61 14.11
C ASN A 120 20.73 19.16 14.06
N SER A 121 21.92 18.94 14.60
CA SER A 121 22.58 17.62 14.61
C SER A 121 21.81 16.56 15.41
N VAL A 122 21.10 16.94 16.47
CA VAL A 122 20.25 16.05 17.28
C VAL A 122 18.99 15.66 16.50
N ALA A 123 18.36 16.61 15.82
CA ALA A 123 17.21 16.34 14.94
C ALA A 123 17.61 15.45 13.76
N ARG A 124 18.79 15.67 13.17
CA ARG A 124 19.36 14.81 12.12
C ARG A 124 19.60 13.40 12.60
N ARG A 125 20.18 13.24 13.79
CA ARG A 125 20.40 11.93 14.41
C ARG A 125 19.09 11.18 14.67
N ALA A 126 18.05 11.88 15.16
CA ALA A 126 16.71 11.31 15.30
C ALA A 126 16.16 10.81 13.95
N LEU A 127 16.22 11.65 12.91
CA LEU A 127 15.71 11.32 11.59
C LEU A 127 16.42 10.09 11.00
N VAL A 128 17.75 10.05 11.06
CA VAL A 128 18.55 8.90 10.59
C VAL A 128 18.21 7.63 11.38
N ALA A 129 18.15 7.71 12.71
CA ALA A 129 17.81 6.56 13.54
C ALA A 129 16.42 6.01 13.20
N ARG A 130 15.42 6.88 13.02
CA ARG A 130 14.08 6.46 12.57
C ARG A 130 14.14 5.80 11.19
N ASN A 131 14.87 6.37 10.24
CA ASN A 131 14.98 5.80 8.90
C ASN A 131 15.62 4.41 8.93
N ASN A 132 16.67 4.22 9.73
CA ASN A 132 17.31 2.91 9.91
C ASN A 132 16.39 1.90 10.60
N ALA A 133 15.66 2.31 11.65
CA ALA A 133 14.65 1.45 12.28
C ALA A 133 13.54 1.05 11.29
N THR A 134 13.11 1.99 10.46
CA THR A 134 12.10 1.76 9.42
C THR A 134 12.63 0.78 8.37
N ASP A 135 13.88 0.93 7.91
CA ASP A 135 14.53 0.02 6.95
C ASP A 135 14.62 -1.40 7.49
N ILE A 136 14.95 -1.59 8.78
CA ILE A 136 14.97 -2.92 9.42
C ILE A 136 13.57 -3.54 9.50
N ALA A 137 12.57 -2.76 9.94
CA ALA A 137 11.19 -3.26 10.04
C ALA A 137 10.63 -3.69 8.68
N LEU A 138 10.98 -2.93 7.64
CA LEU A 138 10.54 -3.11 6.28
C LEU A 138 11.23 -4.30 5.59
N ASN A 139 12.55 -4.40 5.70
CA ASN A 139 13.38 -5.39 4.99
C ASN A 139 13.87 -6.50 5.92
N SER A 140 13.06 -6.86 6.93
CA SER A 140 13.42 -7.95 7.84
C SER A 140 13.59 -9.25 7.06
N ARG A 141 14.67 -9.99 7.35
CA ARG A 141 14.94 -11.32 6.80
C ARG A 141 13.76 -12.26 6.96
N SER A 142 13.06 -12.15 8.09
CA SER A 142 11.88 -12.96 8.38
C SER A 142 10.75 -12.73 7.38
N LYS A 143 10.61 -11.53 6.78
CA LYS A 143 9.67 -11.31 5.67
C LYS A 143 10.11 -12.02 4.40
N MET A 144 11.40 -11.99 4.08
CA MET A 144 11.95 -12.68 2.92
C MET A 144 11.78 -14.20 3.04
N ASP A 145 11.99 -14.74 4.25
CA ASP A 145 11.76 -16.16 4.52
C ASP A 145 10.29 -16.54 4.36
N GLU A 146 9.35 -15.70 4.81
CA GLU A 146 7.93 -15.97 4.60
C GLU A 146 7.51 -15.85 3.13
N ILE A 147 8.05 -14.88 2.38
CA ILE A 147 7.84 -14.79 0.93
C ILE A 147 8.34 -16.08 0.26
N ARG A 148 9.52 -16.60 0.66
CA ARG A 148 10.05 -17.88 0.17
C ARG A 148 9.10 -19.04 0.47
N ASN A 149 8.56 -19.11 1.69
CA ASN A 149 7.63 -20.16 2.09
C ASN A 149 6.35 -20.11 1.24
N ILE A 150 5.76 -18.92 1.09
CA ILE A 150 4.53 -18.73 0.31
C ILE A 150 4.76 -19.11 -1.16
N LEU A 151 5.86 -18.65 -1.77
CA LEU A 151 6.19 -19.01 -3.16
C LEU A 151 6.46 -20.52 -3.29
N GLY A 152 7.09 -21.14 -2.29
CA GLY A 152 7.35 -22.58 -2.23
C GLY A 152 6.09 -23.44 -2.13
N GLU A 153 5.07 -22.97 -1.39
CA GLU A 153 3.75 -23.61 -1.28
C GLU A 153 2.91 -23.44 -2.55
N ASN A 154 3.18 -22.40 -3.36
CA ASN A 154 2.33 -21.96 -4.47
C ASN A 154 3.07 -21.91 -5.83
N LYS A 155 3.95 -22.88 -6.11
CA LYS A 155 4.86 -22.86 -7.28
C LYS A 155 4.19 -22.68 -8.64
N ASP A 156 3.01 -23.27 -8.84
CA ASP A 156 2.29 -23.26 -10.12
C ASP A 156 1.21 -22.17 -10.22
N VAL A 157 1.13 -21.31 -9.20
CA VAL A 157 0.09 -20.30 -9.04
C VAL A 157 0.61 -18.95 -9.50
N LYS A 158 -0.14 -18.27 -10.38
CA LYS A 158 0.22 -16.92 -10.83
C LYS A 158 0.17 -15.94 -9.65
N THR A 159 1.32 -15.37 -9.33
CA THR A 159 1.52 -14.59 -8.10
C THR A 159 1.97 -13.16 -8.39
N ILE A 160 1.30 -12.18 -7.81
CA ILE A 160 1.73 -10.77 -7.85
C ILE A 160 2.21 -10.37 -6.46
N ILE A 161 3.48 -9.99 -6.36
CA ILE A 161 4.08 -9.47 -5.14
C ILE A 161 4.11 -7.95 -5.21
N PHE A 162 3.57 -7.30 -4.18
CA PHE A 162 3.53 -5.86 -4.07
C PHE A 162 4.23 -5.38 -2.81
N THR A 163 5.00 -4.31 -2.95
CA THR A 163 5.60 -3.56 -1.84
C THR A 163 5.55 -2.07 -2.13
N GLN A 164 5.55 -1.23 -1.10
CA GLN A 164 5.65 0.23 -1.30
C GLN A 164 7.08 0.70 -1.54
N HIS A 165 8.08 -0.15 -1.31
CA HIS A 165 9.49 0.22 -1.30
C HIS A 165 10.24 -0.37 -2.48
N ASN A 166 10.76 0.49 -3.38
CA ASN A 166 11.55 0.05 -4.54
C ASN A 166 12.74 -0.83 -4.13
N LYS A 167 13.39 -0.54 -2.98
CA LYS A 167 14.51 -1.34 -2.48
C LYS A 167 14.11 -2.82 -2.28
N GLN A 168 12.94 -3.08 -1.71
CA GLN A 168 12.43 -4.45 -1.55
C GLN A 168 12.11 -5.12 -2.87
N VAL A 169 11.62 -4.37 -3.86
CA VAL A 169 11.39 -4.94 -5.19
C VAL A 169 12.67 -5.53 -5.76
N TYR A 170 13.77 -4.77 -5.70
CA TYR A 170 15.06 -5.23 -6.17
C TYR A 170 15.59 -6.40 -5.33
N GLU A 171 15.44 -6.36 -4.01
CA GLU A 171 15.84 -7.47 -3.12
C GLU A 171 15.05 -8.75 -3.41
N ILE A 172 13.73 -8.68 -3.53
CA ILE A 172 12.85 -9.81 -3.90
C ILE A 172 13.22 -10.34 -5.29
N SER A 173 13.42 -9.44 -6.26
CA SER A 173 13.79 -9.84 -7.61
C SER A 173 15.12 -10.58 -7.64
N ASN A 174 16.16 -10.06 -6.96
CA ASN A 174 17.48 -10.68 -6.92
C ASN A 174 17.47 -12.03 -6.18
N ASP A 175 16.77 -12.11 -5.05
CA ASP A 175 16.76 -13.32 -4.21
C ASP A 175 15.93 -14.46 -4.82
N PHE A 176 14.85 -14.14 -5.53
CA PHE A 176 13.91 -15.13 -6.08
C PHE A 176 13.94 -15.24 -7.61
N LEU A 177 14.76 -14.43 -8.28
CA LEU A 177 14.85 -14.33 -9.75
C LEU A 177 13.50 -14.03 -10.41
N ILE A 178 12.72 -13.16 -9.76
CA ILE A 178 11.37 -12.76 -10.19
C ILE A 178 11.47 -11.45 -10.97
N PRO A 179 10.91 -11.34 -12.20
CA PRO A 179 10.85 -10.09 -12.93
C PRO A 179 10.12 -9.00 -12.15
N PHE A 180 10.56 -7.75 -12.33
CA PHE A 180 10.01 -6.64 -11.58
C PHE A 180 9.55 -5.47 -12.44
N ILE A 181 8.63 -4.69 -11.88
CA ILE A 181 8.17 -3.43 -12.48
C ILE A 181 8.26 -2.32 -11.43
N THR A 182 9.05 -1.30 -11.72
CA THR A 182 9.12 -0.07 -10.91
C THR A 182 8.81 1.16 -11.77
N HIS A 183 8.66 2.32 -11.14
CA HIS A 183 8.60 3.62 -11.82
C HIS A 183 9.81 3.92 -12.74
N LYS A 184 10.93 3.20 -12.59
CA LYS A 184 12.12 3.36 -13.45
C LYS A 184 12.15 2.40 -14.63
N SER A 185 11.31 1.37 -14.63
CA SER A 185 11.25 0.39 -15.72
C SER A 185 10.76 1.08 -16.99
N SER A 186 11.40 0.79 -18.12
CA SER A 186 10.98 1.35 -19.41
C SER A 186 9.60 0.82 -19.82
N LYS A 187 8.96 1.50 -20.78
CA LYS A 187 7.67 1.03 -21.30
C LYS A 187 7.80 -0.37 -21.94
N GLU A 188 8.86 -0.59 -22.72
CA GLU A 188 9.14 -1.87 -23.38
C GLU A 188 9.40 -3.00 -22.37
N GLU A 189 10.21 -2.76 -21.34
CA GLU A 189 10.49 -3.74 -20.28
C GLU A 189 9.21 -4.10 -19.51
N ARG A 190 8.38 -3.08 -19.23
CA ARG A 190 7.10 -3.28 -18.55
C ARG A 190 6.14 -4.13 -19.38
N GLU A 191 6.02 -3.85 -20.67
CA GLU A 191 5.17 -4.62 -21.59
C GLU A 191 5.64 -6.08 -21.69
N ASP A 192 6.94 -6.32 -21.86
CA ASP A 192 7.48 -7.70 -21.92
C ASP A 192 7.24 -8.49 -20.63
N VAL A 193 7.42 -7.87 -19.45
CA VAL A 193 7.17 -8.52 -18.17
C VAL A 193 5.68 -8.85 -17.99
N LEU A 194 4.78 -7.94 -18.38
CA LEU A 194 3.33 -8.15 -18.28
C LEU A 194 2.85 -9.21 -19.27
N ASP A 195 3.30 -9.18 -20.52
CA ASP A 195 2.98 -10.19 -21.53
C ASP A 195 3.54 -11.55 -21.14
N GLY A 196 4.78 -11.60 -20.65
CA GLY A 196 5.38 -12.81 -20.10
C GLY A 196 4.60 -13.38 -18.92
N PHE A 197 4.04 -12.53 -18.04
CA PHE A 197 3.19 -12.98 -16.95
C PHE A 197 1.80 -13.45 -17.45
N LYS A 198 1.23 -12.77 -18.45
CA LYS A 198 -0.04 -13.13 -19.08
C LYS A 198 0.01 -14.48 -19.76
N ASP A 199 1.05 -14.74 -20.55
CA ASP A 199 1.23 -15.99 -21.29
C ASP A 199 1.81 -17.12 -20.41
N GLY A 200 2.20 -16.79 -19.17
CA GLY A 200 2.68 -17.75 -18.17
C GLY A 200 4.17 -18.10 -18.29
N ARG A 201 4.94 -17.36 -19.10
CA ARG A 201 6.41 -17.36 -19.11
C ARG A 201 6.96 -17.03 -17.74
N TYR A 202 6.31 -16.09 -17.04
CA TYR A 202 6.59 -15.76 -15.65
C TYR A 202 5.41 -16.17 -14.77
N LYS A 203 5.68 -16.94 -13.72
CA LYS A 203 4.67 -17.32 -12.72
C LYS A 203 4.52 -16.31 -11.61
N ALA A 204 5.52 -15.46 -11.41
CA ALA A 204 5.48 -14.39 -10.44
C ALA A 204 6.04 -13.09 -11.03
N ILE A 205 5.52 -11.97 -10.54
CA ILE A 205 6.08 -10.64 -10.78
C ILE A 205 6.09 -9.85 -9.47
N VAL A 206 7.05 -8.93 -9.33
CA VAL A 206 7.12 -8.02 -8.17
C VAL A 206 7.02 -6.56 -8.62
N THR A 207 6.23 -5.74 -7.93
CA THR A 207 6.07 -4.34 -8.30
C THR A 207 6.04 -3.39 -7.11
N SER A 208 6.66 -2.22 -7.28
CA SER A 208 6.58 -1.12 -6.31
C SER A 208 5.70 -0.01 -6.84
N LYS A 209 4.69 0.33 -6.04
CA LYS A 209 3.84 1.53 -6.22
C LYS A 209 3.26 1.62 -7.65
N VAL A 210 2.13 0.92 -7.79
CA VAL A 210 1.09 1.03 -8.83
C VAL A 210 1.62 0.87 -10.27
N LEU A 211 1.18 -0.21 -10.91
CA LEU A 211 0.89 -0.19 -12.34
C LEU A 211 -0.09 0.96 -12.54
N ASP A 212 0.43 2.12 -12.94
CA ASP A 212 -0.29 3.40 -13.01
C ASP A 212 -1.69 3.26 -13.61
N GLU A 213 -2.59 4.16 -13.22
CA GLU A 213 -3.94 4.32 -13.79
C GLU A 213 -3.89 4.18 -15.31
N GLY A 214 -4.44 3.08 -15.83
CA GLY A 214 -4.49 2.78 -17.26
C GLY A 214 -3.71 1.54 -17.72
N ILE A 215 -3.03 0.81 -16.83
CA ILE A 215 -2.36 -0.46 -17.19
C ILE A 215 -3.21 -1.65 -16.73
N ASP A 216 -3.60 -2.49 -17.70
CA ASP A 216 -4.31 -3.74 -17.45
C ASP A 216 -3.33 -4.79 -16.89
N VAL A 217 -3.51 -5.16 -15.63
CA VAL A 217 -2.64 -6.13 -14.98
C VAL A 217 -3.21 -7.52 -15.24
N PRO A 218 -2.40 -8.50 -15.70
CA PRO A 218 -2.93 -9.81 -16.03
C PRO A 218 -3.51 -10.53 -14.80
N ASP A 219 -4.49 -11.40 -15.07
CA ASP A 219 -5.16 -12.21 -14.06
C ASP A 219 -4.16 -13.01 -13.21
N ALA A 220 -4.27 -12.87 -11.89
CA ALA A 220 -3.47 -13.58 -10.90
C ALA A 220 -4.35 -14.32 -9.90
N GLN A 221 -3.81 -15.37 -9.29
CA GLN A 221 -4.54 -16.17 -8.30
C GLN A 221 -4.11 -15.82 -6.86
N LEU A 222 -2.84 -15.42 -6.69
CA LEU A 222 -2.24 -15.08 -5.42
C LEU A 222 -1.68 -13.67 -5.44
N GLY A 223 -2.11 -12.84 -4.49
CA GLY A 223 -1.50 -11.56 -4.19
C GLY A 223 -0.68 -11.64 -2.91
N ILE A 224 0.55 -11.15 -2.92
CA ILE A 224 1.38 -11.00 -1.71
C ILE A 224 1.59 -9.50 -1.48
N LEU A 225 1.06 -9.00 -0.38
CA LEU A 225 1.24 -7.62 0.07
C LEU A 225 2.32 -7.58 1.16
N VAL A 226 3.52 -7.15 0.77
CA VAL A 226 4.62 -6.90 1.71
C VAL A 226 4.43 -5.51 2.28
N SER A 227 3.86 -5.45 3.49
CA SER A 227 3.42 -4.18 4.07
C SER A 227 4.59 -3.26 4.39
N GLY A 228 4.39 -1.97 4.06
CA GLY A 228 5.07 -0.81 4.60
C GLY A 228 4.12 0.39 4.52
N THR A 229 3.52 0.80 5.64
CA THR A 229 2.65 2.00 5.79
C THR A 229 1.28 2.04 5.05
N GLY A 230 0.47 3.07 5.36
CA GLY A 230 -1.02 3.05 5.40
C GLY A 230 -1.80 3.25 4.10
N SER A 231 -1.16 3.61 2.98
CA SER A 231 -1.83 3.95 1.71
C SER A 231 -2.20 2.73 0.85
N SER A 232 -2.73 1.65 1.46
CA SER A 232 -2.91 0.35 0.77
C SER A 232 -4.37 -0.07 0.53
N ARG A 233 -5.36 0.76 0.91
CA ARG A 233 -6.80 0.40 0.80
C ARG A 233 -7.28 0.35 -0.65
N GLU A 234 -6.98 1.41 -1.39
CA GLU A 234 -7.26 1.48 -2.83
C GLU A 234 -6.54 0.37 -3.59
N PHE A 235 -5.31 0.04 -3.18
CA PHE A 235 -4.54 -1.06 -3.78
C PHE A 235 -5.15 -2.44 -3.52
N ILE A 236 -5.63 -2.74 -2.30
CA ILE A 236 -6.34 -4.01 -2.04
C ILE A 236 -7.59 -4.12 -2.91
N GLN A 237 -8.31 -3.02 -3.10
CA GLN A 237 -9.48 -2.98 -3.97
C GLN A 237 -9.11 -3.14 -5.45
N ARG A 238 -8.03 -2.50 -5.92
CA ARG A 238 -7.50 -2.66 -7.28
C ARG A 238 -6.99 -4.10 -7.48
N LEU A 239 -6.17 -4.63 -6.58
CA LEU A 239 -5.65 -6.00 -6.63
C LEU A 239 -6.77 -7.04 -6.54
N GLY A 240 -7.80 -6.82 -5.73
CA GLY A 240 -8.97 -7.68 -5.67
C GLY A 240 -9.75 -7.78 -6.99
N ARG A 241 -9.69 -6.75 -7.87
CA ARG A 241 -10.24 -6.81 -9.23
C ARG A 241 -9.36 -7.59 -10.22
N LEU A 242 -8.05 -7.61 -9.96
CA LEU A 242 -7.04 -8.31 -10.77
C LEU A 242 -6.93 -9.79 -10.41
N LEU A 243 -7.35 -10.14 -9.18
CA LEU A 243 -7.34 -11.50 -8.73
C LEU A 243 -8.55 -12.25 -9.29
N ARG A 244 -8.29 -13.34 -10.03
CA ARG A 244 -9.34 -14.21 -10.54
C ARG A 244 -9.08 -15.68 -10.16
N PRO A 245 -10.15 -16.40 -9.77
CA PRO A 245 -10.13 -17.85 -9.65
C PRO A 245 -9.61 -18.52 -10.92
N LYS A 246 -8.96 -19.67 -10.78
CA LYS A 246 -8.60 -20.53 -11.93
C LYS A 246 -9.79 -21.39 -12.38
N ASP A 247 -10.65 -21.73 -11.42
CA ASP A 247 -11.88 -22.52 -11.57
C ASP A 247 -13.03 -21.82 -10.84
N ASP A 248 -14.28 -21.99 -11.30
CA ASP A 248 -15.51 -21.41 -10.72
C ASP A 248 -15.70 -21.65 -9.20
N ASN A 249 -14.91 -22.53 -8.60
CA ASN A 249 -14.95 -22.92 -7.18
C ASN A 249 -13.67 -22.58 -6.37
N SER A 250 -12.67 -21.94 -6.97
CA SER A 250 -11.43 -21.56 -6.26
C SER A 250 -11.47 -20.10 -5.82
N GLU A 251 -11.11 -19.78 -4.59
CA GLU A 251 -11.04 -18.38 -4.14
C GLU A 251 -9.67 -17.78 -4.44
N ALA A 252 -9.65 -16.53 -4.88
CA ALA A 252 -8.41 -15.77 -4.96
C ALA A 252 -7.84 -15.54 -3.56
N LYS A 253 -6.51 -15.63 -3.41
CA LYS A 253 -5.87 -15.48 -2.10
C LYS A 253 -5.03 -14.21 -2.05
N LEU A 254 -5.24 -13.38 -1.03
CA LEU A 254 -4.42 -12.22 -0.74
C LEU A 254 -3.74 -12.40 0.60
N ILE A 255 -2.40 -12.47 0.61
CA ILE A 255 -1.61 -12.63 1.83
C ILE A 255 -0.96 -11.29 2.19
N GLU A 256 -1.29 -10.77 3.37
CA GLU A 256 -0.67 -9.58 3.94
C GLU A 256 0.43 -9.97 4.93
N ILE A 257 1.67 -9.63 4.60
CA ILE A 257 2.83 -9.82 5.48
C ILE A 257 3.07 -8.54 6.29
N VAL A 258 3.17 -8.68 7.61
CA VAL A 258 3.32 -7.55 8.55
C VAL A 258 4.36 -7.86 9.63
N SER A 259 5.29 -6.93 9.87
CA SER A 259 6.24 -7.04 10.99
C SER A 259 5.56 -6.71 12.33
N SER A 260 5.42 -7.73 13.18
CA SER A 260 4.91 -7.62 14.55
C SER A 260 5.76 -6.70 15.41
N GLY A 261 5.13 -5.95 16.31
CA GLY A 261 5.82 -5.06 17.26
C GLY A 261 6.41 -3.79 16.63
N THR A 262 6.14 -3.54 15.35
CA THR A 262 6.56 -2.32 14.63
C THR A 262 5.37 -1.39 14.36
N ALA A 263 5.66 -0.19 13.85
CA ALA A 263 4.65 0.76 13.38
C ALA A 263 3.70 0.17 12.31
N GLU A 264 4.11 -0.91 11.63
CA GLU A 264 3.27 -1.63 10.67
C GLU A 264 2.06 -2.31 11.35
N THR A 265 2.22 -2.80 12.58
CA THR A 265 1.13 -3.46 13.33
C THR A 265 -0.06 -2.52 13.52
N LEU A 266 0.19 -1.31 14.01
CA LEU A 266 -0.85 -0.29 14.24
C LEU A 266 -1.52 0.13 12.92
N THR A 267 -0.73 0.26 11.86
CA THR A 267 -1.23 0.58 10.52
C THR A 267 -2.10 -0.54 9.96
N SER A 268 -1.73 -1.79 10.20
CA SER A 268 -2.45 -2.99 9.78
C SER A 268 -3.75 -3.20 10.58
N GLU A 269 -3.77 -2.87 11.87
CA GLU A 269 -4.98 -2.91 12.72
C GLU A 269 -6.01 -1.86 12.33
N ARG A 270 -5.58 -0.61 12.05
CA ARG A 270 -6.46 0.43 11.49
C ARG A 270 -7.11 -0.01 10.17
N ARG A 271 -6.37 -0.70 9.31
CA ARG A 271 -6.86 -1.24 8.02
C ARG A 271 -8.02 -2.23 8.18
N HIS A 272 -7.91 -3.22 9.07
CA HIS A 272 -8.94 -4.25 9.19
C HIS A 272 -10.22 -3.79 9.90
N ARG A 273 -10.13 -2.85 10.85
CA ARG A 273 -11.33 -2.31 11.52
C ARG A 273 -12.35 -1.72 10.54
N ASN A 274 -11.88 -1.23 9.39
CA ASN A 274 -12.69 -0.62 8.35
C ASN A 274 -13.02 -1.54 7.16
N ILE A 275 -12.57 -2.81 7.18
CA ILE A 275 -13.01 -3.86 6.24
C ILE A 275 -14.17 -4.68 6.84
N LYS A 276 -14.27 -4.73 8.18
CA LYS A 276 -15.37 -5.39 8.90
C LYS A 276 -16.63 -4.53 9.07
N LYS A 277 -16.55 -3.24 8.77
CA LYS A 277 -17.70 -2.33 8.64
C LYS A 277 -18.01 -2.15 7.18
#